data_AF-A0A2K3JZN0-F1
#
_entry.id   AF-A0A2K3JZN0-F1
#
_cell.length_a   1.000
_cell.length_b   1.000
_cell.length_c   1.000
_cell.angle_alpha   90.00
_cell.angle_beta   90.00
_cell.angle_gamma   90.00
#
_symmetry.space_group_name_H-M   'P 1'
#
loop_
_entity.id
_entity.type
_entity.pdbx_description
1 polymer ?
#
loop_
_entity_poly.entity_id
_entity_poly.type
_entity_poly.pdbx_seq_one_letter_code
_entity_poly.pdbx_strand_id
1 'polypeptide(L)'
;MLQIKWICPTAPTRPVAILGGFPCTAWFDVGELSEDGPDDWEGLDASASHIANLLSTEPADVKVGIGGFSMGAAIALYSATCYAMGRYSNGIPYPVSLRAVVGLSGWLPGSRSLGNKIEVSHEARRRAASLPILQCHGI
;
A
#
# COMPACT_ATOMS: atom_id res chain seq x y z
N MET A 1 0.00 21.44 -19.87
CA MET A 1 -0.45 21.77 -18.50
C MET A 1 -0.43 20.50 -17.68
N LEU A 2 0.25 20.49 -16.53
CA LEU A 2 0.31 19.33 -15.65
C LEU A 2 -1.06 19.09 -15.00
N GLN A 3 -1.72 17.97 -15.36
CA GLN A 3 -3.06 17.58 -14.90
C GLN A 3 -3.02 16.68 -13.65
N ILE A 4 -2.00 16.81 -12.78
CA ILE A 4 -1.81 15.92 -11.62
C ILE A 4 -1.59 16.76 -10.36
N LYS A 5 -2.43 16.51 -9.34
CA LYS A 5 -2.24 16.98 -7.96
C LYS A 5 -1.44 15.93 -7.19
N TRP A 6 -0.31 16.33 -6.60
CA TRP A 6 0.50 15.47 -5.75
C TRP A 6 0.18 15.74 -4.28
N ILE A 7 -0.16 14.70 -3.53
CA ILE A 7 -0.34 14.75 -2.08
C ILE A 7 0.82 13.94 -1.48
N CYS A 8 1.70 14.61 -0.73
CA CYS A 8 2.90 14.01 -0.13
C CYS A 8 2.78 14.01 1.40
N PRO A 9 2.04 13.07 2.00
CA PRO A 9 1.87 13.00 3.45
C PRO A 9 3.16 12.58 4.14
N THR A 10 3.32 12.99 5.40
CA THR A 10 4.40 12.52 6.27
C THR A 10 3.89 11.36 7.13
N ALA A 11 4.66 10.28 7.22
CA ALA A 11 4.34 9.15 8.10
C ALA A 11 4.31 9.60 9.57
N PRO A 12 3.48 8.98 10.43
CA PRO A 12 3.50 9.28 11.86
C PRO A 12 4.84 8.89 12.49
N THR A 13 5.23 9.61 13.54
CA THR A 13 6.38 9.23 14.36
C THR A 13 6.00 8.04 15.23
N ARG A 14 6.74 6.94 15.11
CA ARG A 14 6.54 5.71 15.90
C ARG A 14 7.88 5.03 16.21
N PRO A 15 7.98 4.25 17.29
CA PRO A 15 9.10 3.34 17.49
C PRO A 15 9.22 2.36 16.32
N VAL A 16 10.45 2.06 15.88
CA VAL A 16 10.70 1.07 14.83
C VAL A 16 11.59 -0.04 15.37
N ALA A 17 11.10 -1.28 15.32
CA ALA A 17 11.74 -2.45 15.92
C ALA A 17 13.15 -2.71 15.38
N ILE A 18 13.36 -2.64 14.06
CA ILE A 18 14.71 -2.82 13.45
C ILE A 18 15.72 -1.76 13.89
N LEU A 19 15.25 -0.60 14.37
CA LEU A 19 16.09 0.47 14.91
C LEU A 19 16.21 0.40 16.44
N GLY A 20 15.94 -0.76 17.04
CA GLY A 20 15.97 -0.95 18.49
C GLY A 20 14.89 -0.15 19.24
N GLY A 21 13.77 0.14 18.58
CA GLY A 21 12.69 0.94 19.13
C GLY A 21 12.91 2.45 19.02
N PHE A 22 13.93 2.91 18.29
CA PHE A 22 14.16 4.34 18.08
C PHE A 22 12.95 4.98 17.35
N PRO A 23 12.40 6.10 17.85
CA PRO A 23 11.27 6.76 17.23
C PRO A 23 11.67 7.55 15.99
N CYS A 24 11.06 7.23 14.84
CA CYS A 24 11.21 7.99 13.60
C CYS A 24 9.92 7.94 12.78
N THR A 25 9.86 8.65 11.65
CA THR A 25 8.71 8.61 10.75
C THR A 25 8.66 7.26 10.03
N ALA A 26 7.65 6.45 10.34
CA ALA A 26 7.44 5.16 9.69
C ALA A 26 5.95 4.91 9.40
N TRP A 27 5.67 4.29 8.26
CA TRP A 27 4.31 3.92 7.87
C TRP A 27 3.82 2.69 8.63
N PHE A 28 4.71 1.76 8.94
CA PHE A 28 4.40 0.55 9.70
C PHE A 28 5.68 0.11 10.40
N ASP A 29 5.54 -0.73 11.42
CA ASP A 29 6.69 -1.30 12.10
C ASP A 29 7.36 -2.38 11.25
N VAL A 30 8.68 -2.48 11.35
CA VAL A 30 9.49 -3.48 10.65
C VAL A 30 10.42 -4.09 11.69
N GLY A 31 10.20 -5.37 11.99
CA GLY A 31 11.04 -6.14 12.90
C GLY A 31 12.37 -6.53 12.26
N GLU A 32 12.30 -7.15 11.09
CA GLU A 32 13.46 -7.60 10.32
C GLU A 32 13.23 -7.32 8.83
N LEU A 33 14.29 -6.93 8.11
CA LEU A 33 14.26 -6.83 6.65
C LEU A 33 14.46 -8.23 6.04
N SER A 34 13.47 -9.09 6.26
CA SER A 34 13.42 -10.44 5.74
C SER A 34 12.04 -10.70 5.16
N GLU A 35 11.97 -11.39 4.01
CA GLU A 35 10.71 -11.90 3.48
C GLU A 35 10.05 -12.91 4.41
N ASP A 36 10.83 -13.49 5.34
CA ASP A 36 10.36 -14.47 6.30
C ASP A 36 9.74 -13.89 7.56
N GLY A 37 10.02 -12.61 7.85
CA GLY A 37 9.48 -11.91 9.02
C GLY A 37 7.96 -11.75 8.99
N PRO A 38 7.32 -11.57 10.16
CA PRO A 38 5.92 -11.21 10.23
C PRO A 38 5.70 -9.78 9.71
N ASP A 39 4.65 -9.58 8.91
CA ASP A 39 4.19 -8.26 8.50
C ASP A 39 3.40 -7.58 9.64
N ASP A 40 3.61 -6.27 9.85
CA ASP A 40 2.79 -5.42 10.72
C ASP A 40 1.43 -5.11 10.06
N TRP A 41 0.52 -6.08 10.06
CA TRP A 41 -0.79 -5.95 9.42
C TRP A 41 -1.61 -4.78 9.92
N GLU A 42 -1.53 -4.49 11.23
CA GLU A 42 -2.25 -3.37 11.83
C GLU A 42 -1.69 -2.03 11.34
N GLY A 43 -0.38 -1.85 11.33
CA GLY A 43 0.26 -0.65 10.80
C GLY A 43 0.09 -0.48 9.29
N LEU A 44 0.12 -1.57 8.54
CA LEU A 44 -0.16 -1.60 7.10
C LEU A 44 -1.60 -1.13 6.81
N ASP A 45 -2.59 -1.70 7.50
CA ASP A 45 -4.00 -1.30 7.38
C ASP A 45 -4.22 0.15 7.81
N ALA A 46 -3.61 0.58 8.92
CA ALA A 46 -3.71 1.97 9.40
C ALA A 46 -3.15 2.97 8.38
N SER A 47 -2.00 2.67 7.78
CA SER A 47 -1.36 3.54 6.78
C SER A 47 -2.11 3.55 5.45
N ALA A 48 -2.54 2.39 4.97
CA ALA A 48 -3.37 2.32 3.76
C ALA A 48 -4.70 3.06 3.94
N SER A 49 -5.33 2.94 5.12
CA SER A 49 -6.54 3.68 5.49
C SER A 49 -6.30 5.19 5.55
N HIS A 50 -5.20 5.63 6.16
CA HIS A 50 -4.84 7.05 6.19
C HIS A 50 -4.71 7.64 4.78
N ILE A 51 -4.01 6.95 3.88
CA ILE A 51 -3.86 7.39 2.48
C ILE A 51 -5.20 7.34 1.75
N ALA A 52 -5.98 6.28 1.93
CA ALA A 52 -7.30 6.16 1.32
C ALA A 52 -8.22 7.31 1.74
N ASN A 53 -8.16 7.75 3.00
CA ASN A 53 -8.91 8.90 3.49
C ASN A 53 -8.49 10.21 2.82
N LEU A 54 -7.18 10.43 2.60
CA LEU A 54 -6.71 11.60 1.85
C LEU A 54 -7.26 11.61 0.43
N LEU A 55 -7.22 10.46 -0.26
CA LEU A 55 -7.72 10.33 -1.62
C LEU A 55 -9.25 10.43 -1.71
N SER A 56 -9.96 10.05 -0.66
CA SER A 56 -11.43 10.11 -0.60
C SER A 56 -11.97 11.55 -0.47
N THR A 57 -11.09 12.53 -0.27
CA THR A 57 -11.45 13.95 -0.29
C THR A 57 -11.51 14.55 -1.70
N GLU A 58 -11.04 13.83 -2.71
CA GLU A 58 -11.09 14.28 -4.10
C GLU A 58 -12.49 14.08 -4.71
N PRO A 59 -12.89 14.93 -5.68
CA PRO A 59 -14.13 14.74 -6.44
C PRO A 59 -14.21 13.37 -7.15
N ALA A 60 -15.42 12.85 -7.33
CA ALA A 60 -15.65 11.49 -7.84
C ALA A 60 -15.15 11.24 -9.28
N ASP A 61 -15.00 12.29 -10.08
CA ASP A 61 -14.47 12.25 -11.46
C ASP A 61 -12.94 12.28 -11.51
N VAL A 62 -12.27 12.59 -10.39
CA VAL A 62 -10.81 12.57 -10.29
C VAL A 62 -10.31 11.13 -10.22
N LYS A 63 -9.36 10.81 -11.12
CA LYS A 63 -8.64 9.55 -11.09
C LYS A 63 -7.55 9.63 -10.03
N VAL A 64 -7.56 8.68 -9.11
CA VAL A 64 -6.57 8.61 -8.02
C VAL A 64 -5.60 7.44 -8.22
N GLY A 65 -4.36 7.64 -7.80
CA GLY A 65 -3.32 6.63 -7.77
C GLY A 65 -2.43 6.83 -6.55
N ILE A 66 -1.64 5.81 -6.21
CA ILE A 66 -0.73 5.85 -5.05
C ILE A 66 0.67 5.52 -5.55
N GLY A 67 1.66 6.30 -5.12
CA GLY A 67 3.05 6.05 -5.42
C GLY A 67 3.91 6.19 -4.17
N GLY A 68 5.07 5.53 -4.16
CA GLY A 68 6.02 5.70 -3.07
C GLY A 68 7.41 5.16 -3.37
N PHE A 69 8.33 5.45 -2.44
CA PHE A 69 9.70 4.97 -2.42
C PHE A 69 9.98 4.15 -1.16
N SER A 70 10.74 3.05 -1.27
CA SER A 70 11.10 2.16 -0.16
C SER A 70 9.88 1.73 0.67
N MET A 71 9.81 2.04 1.96
CA MET A 71 8.63 1.74 2.80
C MET A 71 7.33 2.39 2.26
N GLY A 72 7.42 3.56 1.63
CA GLY A 72 6.28 4.17 0.95
C GLY A 72 5.84 3.38 -0.29
N ALA A 73 6.77 2.77 -1.02
CA ALA A 73 6.44 1.86 -2.11
C ALA A 73 5.74 0.60 -1.59
N ALA A 74 6.16 0.08 -0.43
CA ALA A 74 5.50 -1.04 0.22
C ALA A 74 4.04 -0.74 0.58
N ILE A 75 3.75 0.46 1.10
CA ILE A 75 2.36 0.90 1.33
C ILE A 75 1.57 1.08 0.04
N ALA A 76 2.19 1.61 -1.02
CA ALA A 76 1.54 1.77 -2.32
C ALA A 76 1.12 0.42 -2.89
N LEU A 77 2.03 -0.56 -2.87
CA LEU A 77 1.78 -1.93 -3.32
C LEU A 77 0.79 -2.66 -2.41
N TYR A 78 0.87 -2.48 -1.09
CA TYR A 78 -0.11 -3.03 -0.17
C TYR A 78 -1.52 -2.50 -0.46
N SER A 79 -1.66 -1.18 -0.68
CA SER A 79 -2.93 -0.56 -1.08
C SER A 79 -3.48 -1.14 -2.40
N ALA A 80 -2.61 -1.50 -3.34
CA ALA A 80 -2.99 -2.21 -4.57
C ALA A 80 -3.64 -3.57 -4.26
N THR A 81 -3.08 -4.32 -3.30
CA THR A 81 -3.66 -5.59 -2.86
C THR A 81 -5.00 -5.41 -2.16
N CYS A 82 -5.14 -4.38 -1.31
CA CYS A 82 -6.41 -4.07 -0.66
C CYS A 82 -7.49 -3.71 -1.69
N TYR A 83 -7.15 -2.90 -2.70
CA TYR A 83 -8.03 -2.59 -3.82
C TYR A 83 -8.43 -3.85 -4.59
N ALA A 84 -7.46 -4.70 -4.94
CA ALA A 84 -7.75 -5.96 -5.64
C ALA A 84 -8.72 -6.82 -4.80
N MET A 85 -8.43 -7.01 -3.52
CA MET A 85 -9.27 -7.78 -2.61
C MET A 85 -10.61 -7.11 -2.28
N GLY A 86 -10.73 -5.79 -2.49
CA GLY A 86 -11.89 -4.97 -2.11
C GLY A 86 -11.96 -4.67 -0.61
N ARG A 87 -10.92 -5.03 0.15
CA ARG A 87 -10.85 -4.91 1.62
C ARG A 87 -9.41 -4.90 2.12
N TYR A 88 -9.23 -4.32 3.29
CA TYR A 88 -8.03 -4.40 4.13
C TYR A 88 -7.82 -5.81 4.69
N SER A 89 -6.69 -6.04 5.36
CA SER A 89 -6.39 -7.37 5.95
C SER A 89 -7.36 -7.71 7.09
N ASN A 90 -7.79 -6.71 7.85
CA ASN A 90 -8.78 -6.82 8.92
C ASN A 90 -10.24 -7.03 8.42
N GLY A 91 -10.46 -7.10 7.10
CA GLY A 91 -11.77 -7.36 6.51
C GLY A 91 -12.62 -6.13 6.23
N ILE A 92 -12.22 -4.94 6.67
CA ILE A 92 -12.93 -3.69 6.38
C ILE A 92 -12.85 -3.37 4.87
N PRO A 93 -13.94 -2.91 4.22
CA PRO A 93 -13.92 -2.56 2.80
C PRO A 93 -12.89 -1.47 2.45
N TYR A 94 -12.20 -1.65 1.33
CA TYR A 94 -11.26 -0.66 0.81
C TYR A 94 -12.05 0.40 0.00
N PRO A 95 -12.07 1.68 0.41
CA PRO A 95 -13.05 2.65 -0.11
C PRO A 95 -12.64 3.30 -1.44
N VAL A 96 -11.37 3.18 -1.84
CA VAL A 96 -10.81 3.93 -2.97
C VAL A 96 -10.69 3.05 -4.21
N SER A 97 -11.10 3.59 -5.37
CA SER A 97 -10.90 2.95 -6.67
C SER A 97 -9.61 3.43 -7.34
N LEU A 98 -8.53 2.66 -7.16
CA LEU A 98 -7.20 3.01 -7.67
C LEU A 98 -7.11 2.87 -9.19
N ARG A 99 -6.45 3.83 -9.84
CA ARG A 99 -6.23 3.86 -11.30
C ARG A 99 -4.79 3.57 -11.72
N ALA A 100 -3.84 3.73 -10.81
CA ALA A 100 -2.43 3.38 -11.02
C ALA A 100 -1.72 3.26 -9.67
N VAL A 101 -0.72 2.38 -9.61
CA VAL A 101 0.19 2.26 -8.46
C VAL A 101 1.64 2.32 -8.92
N VAL A 102 2.49 3.04 -8.19
CA VAL A 102 3.92 3.17 -8.48
C VAL A 102 4.75 2.78 -7.26
N GLY A 103 5.63 1.78 -7.41
CA GLY A 103 6.56 1.35 -6.38
C GLY A 103 8.01 1.56 -6.82
N LEU A 104 8.76 2.38 -6.10
CA LEU A 104 10.18 2.63 -6.36
C LEU A 104 11.04 2.04 -5.24
N SER A 105 11.93 1.10 -5.56
CA SER A 105 12.90 0.50 -4.62
C SER A 105 12.26 -0.03 -3.33
N GLY A 106 11.08 -0.65 -3.43
CA GLY A 106 10.37 -1.26 -2.30
C GLY A 106 10.07 -2.74 -2.49
N TRP A 107 9.25 -3.27 -1.60
CA TRP A 107 8.82 -4.66 -1.56
C TRP A 107 7.29 -4.75 -1.45
N LEU A 108 6.72 -5.94 -1.62
CA LEU A 108 5.29 -6.20 -1.48
C LEU A 108 5.00 -6.92 -0.14
N PRO A 109 4.42 -6.23 0.87
CA PRO A 109 4.00 -6.88 2.10
C PRO A 109 2.97 -7.98 1.82
N GLY A 110 3.04 -9.10 2.56
CA GLY A 110 2.05 -10.16 2.42
C GLY A 110 2.13 -11.04 1.17
N SER A 111 3.18 -10.89 0.36
CA SER A 111 3.34 -11.54 -0.95
C SER A 111 3.06 -13.05 -0.92
N ARG A 112 3.51 -13.75 0.13
CA ARG A 112 3.40 -15.21 0.32
C ARG A 112 1.97 -15.75 0.24
N SER A 113 0.99 -14.99 0.72
CA SER A 113 -0.42 -15.42 0.77
C SER A 113 -1.28 -14.83 -0.34
N LEU A 114 -0.73 -13.89 -1.12
CA LEU A 114 -1.51 -13.05 -2.02
C LEU A 114 -2.10 -13.83 -3.19
N GLY A 115 -1.34 -14.74 -3.80
CA GLY A 115 -1.80 -15.57 -4.92
C GLY A 115 -3.06 -16.34 -4.56
N ASN A 116 -3.01 -17.12 -3.48
CA ASN A 116 -4.14 -17.88 -2.97
C ASN A 116 -5.36 -17.01 -2.66
N LYS A 117 -5.15 -15.83 -2.06
CA LYS A 117 -6.22 -14.87 -1.73
C LYS A 117 -6.91 -14.31 -2.98
N ILE A 118 -6.16 -14.02 -4.04
CA ILE A 118 -6.71 -13.49 -5.29
C ILE A 118 -7.43 -14.59 -6.07
N GLU A 119 -6.87 -15.79 -6.18
CA GLU A 119 -7.41 -16.88 -7.01
C GLU A 119 -8.85 -17.26 -6.63
N VAL A 120 -9.14 -17.30 -5.33
CA VAL A 120 -10.46 -17.69 -4.81
C VAL A 120 -11.58 -16.68 -5.12
N SER A 121 -11.25 -15.46 -5.56
CA SER A 121 -12.24 -14.43 -5.88
C SER A 121 -12.13 -13.96 -7.33
N HIS A 122 -13.19 -14.20 -8.11
CA HIS A 122 -13.28 -13.75 -9.49
C HIS A 122 -13.19 -12.21 -9.60
N GLU A 123 -13.82 -11.49 -8.68
CA GLU A 123 -13.71 -10.03 -8.65
C GLU A 123 -12.30 -9.55 -8.31
N ALA A 124 -11.62 -10.22 -7.37
CA ALA A 124 -10.25 -9.86 -7.01
C ALA A 124 -9.30 -10.05 -8.18
N ARG A 125 -9.42 -11.18 -8.91
CA ARG A 125 -8.71 -11.42 -10.17
C ARG A 125 -8.96 -10.33 -11.19
N ARG A 126 -10.22 -9.95 -11.40
CA ARG A 126 -10.58 -8.89 -12.36
C ARG A 126 -9.94 -7.56 -11.99
N ARG A 127 -10.04 -7.13 -10.72
CA ARG A 127 -9.46 -5.87 -10.25
C ARG A 127 -7.94 -5.88 -10.37
N ALA A 128 -7.29 -6.97 -9.91
CA ALA A 128 -5.84 -7.14 -10.00
C ALA A 128 -5.34 -7.08 -11.44
N ALA A 129 -5.98 -7.79 -12.38
CA ALA A 129 -5.59 -7.81 -13.79
C ALA A 129 -5.75 -6.45 -14.48
N SER A 130 -6.67 -5.61 -14.00
CA SER A 130 -6.95 -4.30 -14.60
C SER A 130 -6.15 -3.14 -14.03
N LEU A 131 -5.45 -3.32 -12.90
CA LEU A 131 -4.74 -2.25 -12.21
C LEU A 131 -3.32 -2.07 -12.80
N PRO A 132 -2.99 -0.94 -13.42
CA PRO A 132 -1.62 -0.66 -13.85
C PRO A 132 -0.70 -0.47 -12.65
N ILE A 133 0.38 -1.26 -12.60
CA ILE A 133 1.43 -1.17 -11.57
C ILE A 133 2.76 -0.94 -12.27
N LEU A 134 3.48 0.12 -11.90
CA LEU A 134 4.87 0.34 -12.27
C LEU A 134 5.76 0.04 -11.06
N GLN A 135 6.68 -0.92 -11.20
CA GLN A 135 7.69 -1.21 -10.19
C GLN A 135 9.08 -1.03 -10.77
N CYS A 136 9.90 -0.23 -10.09
CA CYS A 136 11.30 0.03 -10.47
C CYS A 136 12.21 -0.32 -9.29
N HIS A 137 13.36 -0.92 -9.58
CA HIS A 137 14.37 -1.26 -8.58
C HIS A 137 15.78 -1.04 -9.17
N GLY A 138 16.75 -0.70 -8.32
CA GLY A 138 18.15 -0.64 -8.72
C GLY A 138 18.70 -2.02 -9.09
N ILE A 139 19.72 -2.04 -9.95
CA ILE A 139 20.49 -3.23 -10.36
C ILE A 139 21.71 -3.38 -9.49
#